data_AF-A0A914FF83-F1
#
_entry.id   AF-A0A914FF83-F1
#
_cell.length_a   1.000
_cell.length_b   1.000
_cell.length_c   1.000
_cell.angle_alpha   90.00
_cell.angle_beta   90.00
_cell.angle_gamma   90.00
#
_symmetry.space_group_name_H-M   'P 1'
#
loop_
_entity.id
_entity.type
_entity.pdbx_description
1 polymer ?
#
loop_
_entity_poly.entity_id
_entity_poly.type
_entity_poly.pdbx_seq_one_letter_code
_entity_poly.pdbx_strand_id
1 'polypeptide(L)'
;MSQRPPPPPLAVQDTQGSPTTSTSPNDNKNSKDALKKENNNDSQHDIQKGQPMELANPPEQQKEEIGFFKRLFLKIGQSVGTVKTSEFSEDYLAAVTEIDNYKTFLQYLMNSVIKILQQNADFIPPPDKIGPSIRNGIDAPMGEDPYELLSKHLDDYSKVSSHPKESHALAKISKNLANAHREYQNKCRKTFHQIRTFLNVDLDKIRVEREKVLSCRQQMDFAKHEMEHSPSSGKARGYEKAKKVYETQCQKVITIVKETSHKREKHQIEVVYLMQEMKSFHEIAAKECQKVRPTFDKLVAETSKLQTQNAAPLDESQK
;
A
#
# COMPACT_ATOMS: atom_id res chain seq x y z
N MET A 1 17.07 -23.50 -33.61
CA MET A 1 15.67 -23.89 -33.34
C MET A 1 15.66 -24.77 -32.10
N SER A 2 15.35 -24.22 -30.93
CA SER A 2 15.39 -24.94 -29.65
C SER A 2 13.96 -25.17 -29.18
N GLN A 3 13.57 -26.44 -29.08
CA GLN A 3 12.21 -26.86 -28.74
C GLN A 3 11.93 -26.63 -27.25
N ARG A 4 10.79 -25.99 -26.93
CA ARG A 4 10.30 -25.88 -25.56
C ARG A 4 9.69 -27.21 -25.09
N PRO A 5 9.91 -27.61 -23.83
CA PRO A 5 9.21 -28.75 -23.26
C PRO A 5 7.72 -28.45 -22.99
N PRO A 6 6.85 -29.48 -23.04
CA PRO A 6 5.41 -29.32 -22.83
C PRO A 6 5.05 -29.08 -21.35
N PRO A 7 3.92 -28.41 -21.08
CA PRO A 7 3.44 -28.18 -19.71
C PRO A 7 2.84 -29.45 -19.07
N PRO A 8 2.87 -29.55 -17.73
CA PRO A 8 2.30 -30.68 -16.99
C PRO A 8 0.75 -30.63 -16.94
N PRO A 9 0.09 -31.78 -16.72
CA PRO A 9 -1.36 -31.90 -16.78
C PRO A 9 -2.08 -31.31 -15.56
N LEU A 10 -3.27 -30.73 -15.80
CA LEU A 10 -4.20 -30.21 -14.81
C LEU A 10 -4.86 -31.35 -14.03
N ALA A 11 -4.78 -31.28 -12.69
CA ALA A 11 -5.48 -32.18 -11.80
C ALA A 11 -6.98 -31.85 -11.72
N VAL A 12 -7.76 -32.93 -11.70
CA VAL A 12 -9.22 -33.02 -11.77
C VAL A 12 -9.87 -32.65 -10.43
N GLN A 13 -11.06 -32.04 -10.51
CA GLN A 13 -11.96 -31.72 -9.41
C GLN A 13 -12.59 -32.98 -8.82
N ASP A 14 -12.68 -33.06 -7.48
CA ASP A 14 -13.63 -33.94 -6.81
C ASP A 14 -14.75 -33.13 -6.16
N THR A 15 -15.97 -33.46 -6.56
CA THR A 15 -17.24 -32.97 -6.04
C THR A 15 -17.87 -34.10 -5.22
N GLN A 16 -18.19 -33.84 -3.95
CA GLN A 16 -19.14 -34.58 -3.13
C GLN A 16 -19.72 -33.55 -2.14
N GLY A 17 -21.00 -33.46 -1.80
CA GLY A 17 -22.18 -34.29 -2.01
C GLY A 17 -23.13 -33.91 -0.86
N SER A 18 -24.34 -33.43 -1.17
CA SER A 18 -25.40 -33.19 -0.17
C SER A 18 -26.09 -34.51 0.19
N PRO A 19 -26.79 -34.57 1.35
CA PRO A 19 -28.23 -34.85 1.26
C PRO A 19 -29.12 -34.06 2.25
N THR A 20 -30.23 -33.54 1.70
CA THR A 20 -31.67 -33.66 2.12
C THR A 20 -31.97 -34.26 3.50
N THR A 21 -33.00 -33.92 4.28
CA THR A 21 -34.25 -33.12 4.25
C THR A 21 -34.95 -33.43 5.59
N SER A 22 -35.65 -32.50 6.25
CA SER A 22 -36.92 -32.84 6.96
C SER A 22 -37.68 -31.62 7.49
N THR A 23 -38.92 -31.47 7.00
CA THR A 23 -40.16 -31.03 7.70
C THR A 23 -40.32 -29.62 8.29
N SER A 24 -41.24 -28.87 7.67
CA SER A 24 -42.02 -27.71 8.16
C SER A 24 -43.10 -28.13 9.21
N PRO A 25 -44.11 -27.28 9.54
CA PRO A 25 -44.12 -25.90 10.07
C PRO A 25 -45.00 -25.79 11.35
N ASN A 26 -44.97 -24.67 12.09
CA ASN A 26 -46.21 -24.07 12.60
C ASN A 26 -46.08 -22.65 13.17
N ASP A 27 -47.05 -21.84 12.74
CA ASP A 27 -47.66 -20.64 13.31
C ASP A 27 -47.50 -20.42 14.83
N ASN A 28 -47.36 -19.17 15.30
CA ASN A 28 -48.47 -18.21 15.50
C ASN A 28 -48.10 -17.08 16.48
N LYS A 29 -48.65 -15.89 16.21
CA LYS A 29 -49.11 -14.83 17.13
C LYS A 29 -48.17 -14.15 18.14
N ASN A 30 -47.75 -12.93 17.76
CA ASN A 30 -48.34 -11.63 18.14
C ASN A 30 -48.48 -11.24 19.64
N SER A 31 -48.11 -9.97 19.91
CA SER A 31 -48.60 -9.06 20.96
C SER A 31 -48.09 -9.29 22.39
N LYS A 32 -47.90 -8.29 23.27
CA LYS A 32 -47.81 -6.83 23.24
C LYS A 32 -47.59 -6.44 24.72
N ASP A 33 -47.11 -5.22 24.94
CA ASP A 33 -47.25 -4.43 26.17
C ASP A 33 -46.45 -4.88 27.41
N ALA A 34 -46.11 -4.05 28.39
CA ALA A 34 -45.75 -2.64 28.54
C ALA A 34 -45.61 -2.42 30.06
N LEU A 35 -44.83 -1.41 30.46
CA LEU A 35 -44.78 -0.76 31.78
C LEU A 35 -44.05 -1.50 32.92
N LYS A 36 -43.01 -0.97 33.59
CA LYS A 36 -42.70 0.35 34.22
C LYS A 36 -42.88 0.29 35.75
N LYS A 37 -41.79 0.50 36.49
CA LYS A 37 -41.64 1.22 37.80
C LYS A 37 -40.27 0.85 38.41
N GLU A 38 -39.30 1.75 38.56
CA GLU A 38 -39.15 2.88 39.52
C GLU A 38 -39.13 2.50 41.01
N ASN A 39 -37.93 2.60 41.63
CA ASN A 39 -37.55 3.43 42.80
C ASN A 39 -36.32 2.83 43.52
N ASN A 40 -35.20 3.56 43.64
CA ASN A 40 -34.76 4.40 44.80
C ASN A 40 -34.82 3.63 46.13
N ASN A 41 -33.79 3.54 47.00
CA ASN A 41 -32.87 4.58 47.45
C ASN A 41 -31.71 3.97 48.30
N ASP A 42 -30.54 4.63 48.26
CA ASP A 42 -29.63 5.02 49.35
C ASP A 42 -29.43 4.15 50.62
N SER A 43 -28.17 3.80 50.92
CA SER A 43 -27.47 4.26 52.15
C SER A 43 -26.01 3.80 52.23
N GLN A 44 -25.19 4.72 52.70
CA GLN A 44 -23.74 4.70 52.90
C GLN A 44 -23.22 3.60 53.84
N HIS A 45 -22.01 3.11 53.57
CA HIS A 45 -21.01 2.90 54.63
C HIS A 45 -19.58 2.97 54.06
N ASP A 46 -18.75 3.78 54.72
CA ASP A 46 -17.30 3.89 54.58
C ASP A 46 -16.58 2.52 54.62
N ILE A 47 -15.50 2.39 53.84
CA ILE A 47 -14.15 1.95 54.29
C ILE A 47 -13.20 2.01 53.07
N GLN A 48 -12.17 2.84 53.20
CA GLN A 48 -10.97 2.84 52.36
C GLN A 48 -10.32 1.44 52.36
N LYS A 49 -10.04 0.88 51.17
CA LYS A 49 -8.91 -0.05 50.93
C LYS A 49 -8.69 -0.28 49.43
N GLY A 50 -7.52 0.15 48.97
CA GLY A 50 -6.76 -0.33 47.79
C GLY A 50 -7.53 -0.73 46.54
N GLN A 51 -7.62 0.18 45.56
CA GLN A 51 -7.81 -0.23 44.17
C GLN A 51 -6.44 -0.57 43.54
N PRO A 52 -6.28 -1.73 42.88
CA PRO A 52 -5.18 -1.95 41.95
C PRO A 52 -5.39 -1.04 40.74
N MET A 53 -4.33 -0.37 40.29
CA MET A 53 -4.37 0.42 39.05
C MET A 53 -4.73 -0.49 37.88
N GLU A 54 -5.97 -0.37 37.43
CA GLU A 54 -6.46 -0.89 36.17
C GLU A 54 -5.74 -0.12 35.06
N LEU A 55 -4.91 -0.83 34.28
CA LEU A 55 -4.31 -0.29 33.07
C LEU A 55 -5.45 -0.01 32.08
N ALA A 56 -5.87 1.26 32.02
CA ALA A 56 -6.70 1.76 30.94
C ALA A 56 -6.01 1.47 29.61
N ASN A 57 -6.59 0.55 28.83
CA ASN A 57 -6.36 0.48 27.39
C ASN A 57 -6.84 1.80 26.78
N PRO A 58 -5.98 2.58 26.09
CA PRO A 58 -6.48 3.57 25.16
C PRO A 58 -7.00 2.85 23.90
N PRO A 59 -8.04 3.39 23.26
CA PRO A 59 -8.65 2.77 22.10
C PRO A 59 -7.68 2.67 20.93
N GLU A 60 -7.91 1.63 20.16
CA GLU A 60 -7.21 1.21 18.97
C GLU A 60 -7.18 2.28 17.86
N GLN A 61 -6.06 2.24 17.12
CA GLN A 61 -5.87 2.66 15.73
C GLN A 61 -5.64 4.16 15.46
N GLN A 62 -4.63 4.42 14.61
CA GLN A 62 -4.39 5.65 13.84
C GLN A 62 -3.56 6.76 14.52
N LYS A 63 -2.25 6.53 14.72
CA LYS A 63 -1.22 7.61 14.68
C LYS A 63 0.26 7.16 14.67
N GLU A 64 0.59 5.91 14.33
CA GLU A 64 1.85 5.33 14.83
C GLU A 64 3.13 5.50 13.97
N GLU A 65 3.08 5.82 12.68
CA GLU A 65 4.28 5.56 11.87
C GLU A 65 5.39 6.64 11.90
N ILE A 66 5.11 7.86 12.36
CA ILE A 66 6.13 8.91 12.58
C ILE A 66 6.54 8.98 14.08
N GLY A 67 6.03 8.05 14.90
CA GLY A 67 6.09 8.13 16.36
C GLY A 67 7.09 7.19 17.05
N PHE A 68 7.66 6.18 16.38
CA PHE A 68 8.50 5.18 17.09
C PHE A 68 9.86 5.75 17.53
N PHE A 69 10.54 6.53 16.69
CA PHE A 69 11.76 7.24 17.12
C PHE A 69 11.48 8.37 18.09
N LYS A 70 10.41 9.14 17.90
CA LYS A 70 10.00 10.12 18.92
C LYS A 70 9.73 9.42 20.25
N ARG A 71 9.12 8.23 20.27
CA ARG A 71 8.95 7.43 21.50
C ARG A 71 10.27 6.86 22.02
N LEU A 72 11.20 6.43 21.17
CA LEU A 72 12.54 5.98 21.60
C LEU A 72 13.35 7.14 22.20
N PHE A 73 13.40 8.30 21.54
CA PHE A 73 14.10 9.51 22.00
C PHE A 73 13.40 10.18 23.19
N LEU A 74 12.07 10.23 23.27
CA LEU A 74 11.37 10.69 24.49
C LEU A 74 11.58 9.73 25.67
N LYS A 75 11.75 8.41 25.43
CA LYS A 75 12.10 7.43 26.47
C LYS A 75 13.60 7.32 26.77
N ILE A 76 14.47 8.05 26.06
CA ILE A 76 15.92 8.08 26.32
C ILE A 76 16.26 8.92 27.58
N GLY A 77 15.30 9.61 28.20
CA GLY A 77 15.50 10.34 29.45
C GLY A 77 14.42 10.15 30.52
N GLN A 78 13.40 9.33 30.27
CA GLN A 78 12.34 9.08 31.26
C GLN A 78 12.71 7.87 32.11
N SER A 79 13.17 8.14 33.32
CA SER A 79 13.30 7.14 34.38
C SER A 79 11.94 6.46 34.61
N VAL A 80 11.85 5.15 34.32
CA VAL A 80 10.68 4.35 34.68
C VAL A 80 10.81 4.06 36.18
N GLY A 81 10.32 4.99 37.01
CA GLY A 81 10.60 5.00 38.44
C GLY A 81 12.01 5.50 38.75
N THR A 82 12.69 4.93 39.75
CA THR A 82 14.07 5.29 40.17
C THR A 82 15.17 4.65 39.29
N VAL A 83 14.81 3.87 38.27
CA VAL A 83 15.77 3.11 37.43
C VAL A 83 16.28 3.97 36.27
N LYS A 84 17.60 4.18 36.20
CA LYS A 84 18.26 4.81 35.05
C LYS A 84 18.20 3.87 33.84
N THR A 85 17.75 4.39 32.70
CA THR A 85 17.67 3.63 31.45
C THR A 85 19.03 3.60 30.76
N SER A 86 19.46 2.44 30.26
CA SER A 86 20.71 2.33 29.51
C SER A 86 20.57 2.86 28.07
N GLU A 87 21.64 3.47 27.57
CA GLU A 87 21.74 3.91 26.18
C GLU A 87 21.97 2.75 25.21
N PHE A 88 21.60 2.95 23.95
CA PHE A 88 21.87 1.98 22.89
C PHE A 88 23.30 2.16 22.36
N SER A 89 23.90 1.07 21.85
CA SER A 89 25.17 1.17 21.15
C SER A 89 25.03 1.94 19.83
N GLU A 90 26.09 2.61 19.42
CA GLU A 90 26.15 3.34 18.16
C GLU A 90 25.86 2.42 16.96
N ASP A 91 26.41 1.20 16.95
CA ASP A 91 26.18 0.21 15.89
C ASP A 91 24.69 -0.17 15.74
N TYR A 92 23.98 -0.33 16.86
CA TYR A 92 22.55 -0.63 16.84
C TYR A 92 21.76 0.57 16.32
N LEU A 93 22.07 1.78 16.80
CA LEU A 93 21.42 3.01 16.35
C LEU A 93 21.65 3.26 14.86
N ALA A 94 22.86 3.01 14.36
CA ALA A 94 23.20 3.12 12.95
C ALA A 94 22.38 2.14 12.11
N ALA A 95 22.33 0.86 12.49
CA ALA A 95 21.56 -0.16 11.77
C ALA A 95 20.05 0.17 11.73
N VAL A 96 19.49 0.62 12.86
CA VAL A 96 18.08 1.01 12.95
C VAL A 96 17.78 2.26 12.11
N THR A 97 18.67 3.24 12.13
CA THR A 97 18.53 4.45 11.31
C THR A 97 18.60 4.11 9.82
N GLU A 98 19.51 3.22 9.43
CA GLU A 98 19.67 2.77 8.05
C GLU A 98 18.40 2.12 7.50
N ILE A 99 17.80 1.18 8.24
CA ILE A 99 16.59 0.49 7.79
C ILE A 99 15.38 1.41 7.71
N ASP A 100 15.26 2.39 8.62
CA ASP A 100 14.14 3.31 8.64
C ASP A 100 14.26 4.39 7.54
N ASN A 101 15.47 4.84 7.23
CA ASN A 101 15.74 5.65 6.04
C ASN A 101 15.38 4.89 4.77
N TYR A 102 15.75 3.60 4.71
CA TYR A 102 15.44 2.77 3.56
C TYR A 102 13.93 2.51 3.39
N LYS A 103 13.20 2.26 4.49
CA LYS A 103 11.73 2.21 4.50
C LYS A 103 11.14 3.49 3.91
N THR A 104 11.57 4.64 4.40
CA THR A 104 11.07 5.96 3.97
C THR A 104 11.30 6.17 2.48
N PHE A 105 12.50 5.84 1.99
CA PHE A 105 12.83 5.90 0.57
C PHE A 105 11.91 4.99 -0.27
N LEU A 106 11.71 3.74 0.13
CA LEU A 106 10.84 2.81 -0.60
C LEU A 106 9.38 3.26 -0.61
N GLN A 107 8.87 3.79 0.50
CA GLN A 107 7.50 4.35 0.56
C GLN A 107 7.35 5.54 -0.40
N TYR A 108 8.34 6.44 -0.43
CA TYR A 108 8.37 7.57 -1.36
C TYR A 108 8.43 7.11 -2.83
N LEU A 109 9.29 6.15 -3.13
CA LEU A 109 9.41 5.55 -4.47
C LEU A 109 8.07 4.96 -4.91
N MET A 110 7.45 4.12 -4.08
CA MET A 110 6.17 3.49 -4.41
C MET A 110 5.05 4.50 -4.60
N ASN A 111 5.00 5.57 -3.79
CA ASN A 111 4.06 6.67 -3.99
C ASN A 111 4.22 7.31 -5.37
N SER A 112 5.47 7.60 -5.74
CA SER A 112 5.80 8.26 -7.01
C SER A 112 5.41 7.38 -8.20
N VAL A 113 5.69 6.07 -8.10
CA VAL A 113 5.30 5.09 -9.12
C VAL A 113 3.79 5.01 -9.26
N ILE A 114 3.04 4.93 -8.16
CA ILE A 114 1.58 4.88 -8.21
C ILE A 114 1.02 6.11 -8.95
N LYS A 115 1.53 7.31 -8.65
CA LYS A 115 1.12 8.55 -9.33
C LYS A 115 1.41 8.58 -10.83
N ILE A 116 2.45 7.87 -11.28
CA ILE A 116 2.77 7.75 -12.71
C ILE A 116 1.80 6.78 -13.39
N LEU A 117 1.48 5.67 -12.73
CA LEU A 117 0.65 4.59 -13.30
C LEU A 117 -0.84 4.89 -13.25
N GLN A 118 -1.29 5.52 -12.17
CA GLN A 118 -2.66 5.95 -11.91
C GLN A 118 -2.77 7.45 -12.16
N GLN A 119 -3.26 7.82 -13.36
CA GLN A 119 -3.39 9.22 -13.75
C GLN A 119 -4.58 9.92 -13.09
N ASN A 120 -5.56 9.15 -12.60
CA ASN A 120 -6.69 9.71 -11.88
C ASN A 120 -6.36 9.82 -10.38
N ALA A 121 -6.26 11.06 -9.90
CA ALA A 121 -5.89 11.37 -8.52
C ALA A 121 -6.88 10.81 -7.48
N ASP A 122 -8.16 10.63 -7.84
CA ASP A 122 -9.20 10.15 -6.93
C ASP A 122 -8.96 8.69 -6.50
N PHE A 123 -8.18 7.94 -7.27
CA PHE A 123 -7.85 6.54 -6.98
C PHE A 123 -6.45 6.35 -6.40
N ILE A 124 -5.70 7.44 -6.20
CA ILE A 124 -4.37 7.37 -5.58
C ILE A 124 -4.54 7.34 -4.05
N PRO A 125 -4.10 6.28 -3.36
CA PRO A 125 -4.19 6.22 -1.92
C PRO A 125 -3.36 7.35 -1.28
N PRO A 126 -3.81 7.90 -0.14
CA PRO A 126 -3.07 8.94 0.54
C PRO A 126 -1.70 8.40 1.02
N PRO A 127 -0.68 9.26 1.16
CA PRO A 127 0.70 8.83 1.40
C PRO A 127 0.91 7.95 2.63
N ASP A 128 0.09 8.15 3.66
CA ASP A 128 0.10 7.41 4.93
C ASP A 128 -0.47 5.99 4.82
N LYS A 129 -1.22 5.68 3.76
CA LYS A 129 -1.86 4.36 3.56
C LYS A 129 -1.19 3.49 2.52
N ILE A 130 -0.03 3.90 2.00
CA ILE A 130 0.63 3.26 0.86
C ILE A 130 0.99 1.81 1.16
N GLY A 131 1.62 1.47 2.29
CA GLY A 131 2.06 0.10 2.60
C GLY A 131 0.98 -0.98 2.32
N PRO A 132 -0.16 -0.93 3.03
CA PRO A 132 -1.27 -1.85 2.79
C PRO A 132 -2.03 -1.60 1.48
N SER A 133 -2.05 -0.37 0.96
CA SER A 133 -2.89 0.02 -0.19
C SER A 133 -2.20 -0.02 -1.56
N ILE A 134 -0.89 -0.29 -1.64
CA ILE A 134 -0.17 -0.36 -2.94
C ILE A 134 -0.86 -1.31 -3.92
N ARG A 135 -1.46 -2.41 -3.44
CA ARG A 135 -2.14 -3.37 -4.33
C ARG A 135 -3.32 -2.76 -5.08
N ASN A 136 -3.99 -1.79 -4.48
CA ASN A 136 -5.26 -1.24 -4.97
C ASN A 136 -5.09 0.12 -5.65
N GLY A 137 -3.94 0.78 -5.50
CA GLY A 137 -3.70 2.12 -6.04
C GLY A 137 -3.13 2.17 -7.46
N ILE A 138 -2.62 1.06 -8.01
CA ILE A 138 -1.94 1.05 -9.31
C ILE A 138 -2.92 0.95 -10.48
N ASP A 139 -3.90 0.07 -10.38
CA ASP A 139 -4.81 -0.22 -11.48
C ASP A 139 -5.99 0.78 -11.43
N ALA A 140 -6.35 1.39 -12.57
CA ALA A 140 -7.59 2.16 -12.64
C ALA A 140 -8.80 1.25 -12.35
N PRO A 141 -9.91 1.73 -11.77
CA PRO A 141 -11.15 0.98 -11.77
C PRO A 141 -11.63 0.74 -13.21
N MET A 142 -12.39 -0.34 -13.43
CA MET A 142 -12.91 -0.68 -14.76
C MET A 142 -13.81 0.46 -15.29
N GLY A 143 -13.55 0.95 -16.51
CA GLY A 143 -14.30 2.04 -17.12
C GLY A 143 -13.82 3.45 -16.73
N GLU A 144 -12.90 3.56 -15.76
CA GLU A 144 -12.38 4.84 -15.26
C GLU A 144 -10.98 5.18 -15.81
N ASP A 145 -10.44 4.33 -16.68
CA ASP A 145 -9.18 4.64 -17.36
C ASP A 145 -9.38 5.83 -18.32
N PRO A 146 -8.48 6.82 -18.36
CA PRO A 146 -8.63 8.00 -19.22
C PRO A 146 -8.82 7.66 -20.70
N TYR A 147 -8.15 6.63 -21.20
CA TYR A 147 -8.28 6.22 -22.59
C TYR A 147 -9.58 5.44 -22.85
N GLU A 148 -10.09 4.69 -21.86
CA GLU A 148 -11.41 4.04 -21.92
C GLU A 148 -12.52 5.10 -22.00
N LEU A 149 -12.46 6.09 -21.11
CA LEU A 149 -13.38 7.22 -21.11
C LEU A 149 -13.32 7.97 -22.44
N LEU A 150 -12.12 8.30 -22.92
CA LEU A 150 -11.96 8.99 -24.20
C LEU A 150 -12.52 8.16 -25.36
N SER A 151 -12.26 6.86 -25.39
CA SER A 151 -12.80 5.96 -26.41
C SER A 151 -14.32 5.98 -26.45
N LYS A 152 -14.97 5.87 -25.28
CA LYS A 152 -16.43 5.91 -25.15
C LYS A 152 -17.01 7.23 -25.66
N HIS A 153 -16.46 8.36 -25.24
CA HIS A 153 -16.95 9.68 -25.65
C HIS A 153 -16.80 9.91 -27.16
N LEU A 154 -15.69 9.46 -27.77
CA LEU A 154 -15.48 9.55 -29.21
C LEU A 154 -16.46 8.67 -30.00
N ASP A 155 -16.79 7.49 -29.47
CA ASP A 155 -17.79 6.61 -30.09
C ASP A 155 -19.20 7.21 -30.02
N ASP A 156 -19.56 7.82 -28.88
CA ASP A 156 -20.82 8.55 -28.75
C ASP A 156 -20.88 9.78 -29.66
N TYR A 157 -19.79 10.56 -29.73
CA TYR A 157 -19.69 11.71 -30.63
C TYR A 157 -19.80 11.30 -32.11
N SER A 158 -19.28 10.13 -32.48
CA SER A 158 -19.35 9.64 -33.86
C SER A 158 -20.79 9.53 -34.40
N LYS A 159 -21.78 9.37 -33.52
CA LYS A 159 -23.21 9.26 -33.87
C LYS A 159 -23.82 10.59 -34.31
N VAL A 160 -23.24 11.71 -33.89
CA VAL A 160 -23.74 13.08 -34.14
C VAL A 160 -22.75 13.94 -34.94
N SER A 161 -21.56 13.43 -35.19
CA SER A 161 -20.48 14.11 -35.90
C SER A 161 -20.73 14.21 -37.40
N SER A 162 -20.32 15.31 -38.02
CA SER A 162 -20.24 15.45 -39.49
C SER A 162 -19.21 14.51 -40.13
N HIS A 163 -18.30 13.95 -39.32
CA HIS A 163 -17.24 13.03 -39.73
C HIS A 163 -17.29 11.73 -38.89
N PRO A 164 -18.35 10.91 -39.07
CA PRO A 164 -18.60 9.75 -38.20
C PRO A 164 -17.51 8.67 -38.33
N LYS A 165 -16.97 8.46 -39.54
CA LYS A 165 -15.93 7.44 -39.80
C LYS A 165 -14.62 7.78 -39.12
N GLU A 166 -14.20 9.04 -39.22
CA GLU A 166 -12.98 9.57 -38.60
C GLU A 166 -13.10 9.56 -37.07
N SER A 167 -14.26 9.96 -36.54
CA SER A 167 -14.55 9.91 -35.10
C SER A 167 -14.50 8.48 -34.55
N HIS A 168 -15.07 7.51 -35.28
CA HIS A 168 -15.00 6.10 -34.89
C HIS A 168 -13.57 5.52 -34.99
N ALA A 169 -12.78 5.95 -35.98
CA ALA A 169 -11.38 5.57 -36.08
C ALA A 169 -10.57 6.07 -34.86
N LEU A 170 -10.81 7.31 -34.41
CA LEU A 170 -10.23 7.85 -33.18
C LEU A 170 -10.67 7.05 -31.95
N ALA A 171 -11.97 6.72 -31.84
CA ALA A 171 -12.50 5.92 -30.74
C ALA A 171 -11.80 4.55 -30.63
N LYS A 172 -11.56 3.90 -31.78
CA LYS A 172 -10.84 2.62 -31.86
C LYS A 172 -9.38 2.75 -31.42
N ILE A 173 -8.69 3.82 -31.81
CA ILE A 173 -7.30 4.06 -31.40
C ILE A 173 -7.23 4.29 -29.89
N SER A 174 -8.12 5.11 -29.33
CA SER A 174 -8.23 5.31 -27.87
C SER A 174 -8.52 4.00 -27.13
N LYS A 175 -9.34 3.10 -27.69
CA LYS A 175 -9.57 1.76 -27.13
C LYS A 175 -8.30 0.90 -27.11
N ASN A 176 -7.47 0.97 -28.14
CA ASN A 176 -6.20 0.25 -28.16
C ASN A 176 -5.22 0.81 -27.13
N LEU A 177 -5.18 2.14 -26.97
CA LEU A 177 -4.36 2.81 -25.94
C LEU A 177 -4.81 2.39 -24.53
N ALA A 178 -6.12 2.34 -24.27
CA ALA A 178 -6.68 1.81 -23.04
C ALA A 178 -6.17 0.40 -22.74
N ASN A 179 -6.30 -0.53 -23.69
CA ASN A 179 -5.83 -1.90 -23.51
C ASN A 179 -4.33 -1.97 -23.20
N ALA A 180 -3.51 -1.17 -23.90
CA ALA A 180 -2.08 -1.10 -23.66
C ALA A 180 -1.75 -0.51 -22.27
N HIS A 181 -2.49 0.51 -21.82
CA HIS A 181 -2.31 1.13 -20.49
C HIS A 181 -2.71 0.16 -19.37
N ARG A 182 -3.80 -0.58 -19.54
CA ARG A 182 -4.20 -1.67 -18.62
C ARG A 182 -3.14 -2.75 -18.49
N GLU A 183 -2.58 -3.18 -19.61
CA GLU A 183 -1.51 -4.17 -19.61
C GLU A 183 -0.26 -3.63 -18.91
N TYR A 184 0.10 -2.38 -19.18
CA TYR A 184 1.20 -1.67 -18.54
C TYR A 184 1.02 -1.59 -17.01
N GLN A 185 -0.13 -1.12 -16.52
CA GLN A 185 -0.45 -1.08 -15.09
C GLN A 185 -0.31 -2.46 -14.43
N ASN A 186 -0.88 -3.50 -15.05
CA ASN A 186 -0.83 -4.87 -14.53
C ASN A 186 0.59 -5.44 -14.49
N LYS A 187 1.42 -5.18 -15.51
CA LYS A 187 2.83 -5.59 -15.50
C LYS A 187 3.60 -4.88 -14.40
N CYS A 188 3.47 -3.56 -14.28
CA CYS A 188 4.13 -2.80 -13.23
C CYS A 188 3.71 -3.24 -11.82
N ARG A 189 2.42 -3.52 -11.59
CA ARG A 189 1.92 -4.07 -10.33
C ARG A 189 2.62 -5.38 -9.95
N LYS A 190 2.89 -6.25 -10.94
CA LYS A 190 3.63 -7.50 -10.73
C LYS A 190 5.10 -7.25 -10.47
N THR A 191 5.72 -6.31 -11.19
CA THR A 191 7.14 -5.97 -11.08
C THR A 191 7.54 -5.56 -9.67
N PHE A 192 6.71 -4.83 -8.92
CA PHE A 192 7.03 -4.38 -7.56
C PHE A 192 6.76 -5.42 -6.45
N HIS A 193 6.84 -6.71 -6.74
CA HIS A 193 6.46 -7.73 -5.77
C HIS A 193 7.41 -7.79 -4.56
N GLN A 194 8.72 -7.72 -4.78
CA GLN A 194 9.73 -7.78 -3.72
C GLN A 194 9.67 -6.53 -2.85
N ILE A 195 9.63 -5.33 -3.44
CA ILE A 195 9.49 -4.09 -2.66
C ILE A 195 8.21 -4.13 -1.79
N ARG A 196 7.08 -4.59 -2.34
CA ARG A 196 5.83 -4.72 -1.57
C ARG A 196 5.92 -5.74 -0.45
N THR A 197 6.59 -6.87 -0.70
CA THR A 197 6.78 -7.92 0.32
C THR A 197 7.69 -7.41 1.43
N PHE A 198 8.76 -6.70 1.07
CA PHE A 198 9.66 -6.09 2.03
C PHE A 198 8.94 -5.10 2.95
N LEU A 199 8.18 -4.16 2.36
CA LEU A 199 7.45 -3.15 3.11
C LEU A 199 6.40 -3.74 4.07
N ASN A 200 5.69 -4.79 3.65
CA ASN A 200 4.56 -5.34 4.42
C ASN A 200 4.94 -6.50 5.35
N VAL A 201 6.02 -7.22 5.07
CA VAL A 201 6.37 -8.46 5.80
C VAL A 201 7.72 -8.34 6.47
N ASP A 202 8.76 -7.94 5.74
CA ASP A 202 10.11 -7.95 6.29
C ASP A 202 10.33 -6.85 7.32
N LEU A 203 9.78 -5.66 7.09
CA LEU A 203 9.85 -4.57 8.06
C LEU A 203 9.08 -4.89 9.34
N ASP A 204 7.98 -5.63 9.27
CA ASP A 204 7.24 -6.06 10.47
C ASP A 204 8.06 -7.06 11.30
N LYS A 205 8.77 -8.00 10.65
CA LYS A 205 9.71 -8.89 11.34
C LYS A 205 10.81 -8.10 12.06
N ILE A 206 11.37 -7.08 11.41
CA ILE A 206 12.39 -6.21 12.03
C ILE A 206 11.79 -5.43 13.21
N ARG A 207 10.57 -4.92 13.07
CA ARG A 207 9.83 -4.25 14.16
C ARG A 207 9.68 -5.16 15.38
N VAL A 208 9.23 -6.39 15.20
CA VAL A 208 9.07 -7.37 16.30
C VAL A 208 10.41 -7.63 17.01
N GLU A 209 11.51 -7.75 16.27
CA GLU A 209 12.83 -7.96 16.88
C GLU A 209 13.35 -6.70 17.60
N ARG A 210 13.04 -5.49 17.11
CA ARG A 210 13.31 -4.22 17.81
C ARG A 210 12.51 -4.08 19.10
N GLU A 211 11.26 -4.53 19.12
CA GLU A 211 10.43 -4.55 20.34
C GLU A 211 11.01 -5.48 21.41
N LYS A 212 11.54 -6.64 21.00
CA LYS A 212 12.29 -7.53 21.91
C LYS A 212 13.53 -6.88 22.48
N VAL A 213 14.28 -6.10 21.70
CA VAL A 213 15.43 -5.33 22.21
C VAL A 213 14.99 -4.40 23.35
N LEU A 214 13.87 -3.68 23.18
CA LEU A 214 13.34 -2.79 24.22
C LEU A 214 12.97 -3.54 25.50
N SER A 215 12.34 -4.71 25.38
CA SER A 215 11.99 -5.56 26.53
C SER A 215 13.25 -6.09 27.24
N CYS A 216 14.23 -6.58 26.49
CA CYS A 216 15.50 -7.05 27.05
C CYS A 216 16.27 -5.93 27.75
N ARG A 217 16.26 -4.71 27.18
CA ARG A 217 16.88 -3.53 27.79
C ARG A 217 16.27 -3.19 29.14
N GLN A 218 14.93 -3.17 29.22
CA GLN A 218 14.23 -2.92 30.48
C GLN A 218 14.60 -3.95 31.54
N GLN A 219 14.62 -5.25 31.19
CA GLN A 219 15.02 -6.31 32.12
C GLN A 219 16.47 -6.15 32.60
N MET A 220 17.38 -5.80 31.69
CA MET A 220 18.78 -5.51 32.02
C MET A 220 18.90 -4.31 32.97
N ASP A 221 18.18 -3.21 32.72
CA ASP A 221 18.18 -2.01 33.54
C ASP A 221 17.64 -2.29 34.96
N PHE A 222 16.58 -3.08 35.08
CA PHE A 222 16.07 -3.53 36.39
C PHE A 222 17.10 -4.39 37.12
N ALA A 223 17.71 -5.38 36.46
CA ALA A 223 18.71 -6.23 37.08
C ALA A 223 19.96 -5.44 37.53
N LYS A 224 20.36 -4.42 36.76
CA LYS A 224 21.43 -3.49 37.12
C LYS A 224 21.08 -2.72 38.38
N HIS A 225 19.88 -2.13 38.42
CA HIS A 225 19.42 -1.38 39.58
C HIS A 225 19.37 -2.24 40.85
N GLU A 226 18.83 -3.47 40.77
CA GLU A 226 18.82 -4.40 41.91
C GLU A 226 20.22 -4.75 42.40
N MET A 227 21.16 -4.98 41.48
CA MET A 227 22.56 -5.25 41.79
C MET A 227 23.22 -4.06 42.50
N GLU A 228 22.98 -2.83 42.03
CA GLU A 228 23.57 -1.60 42.60
C GLU A 228 23.03 -1.30 44.00
N HIS A 229 21.74 -1.50 44.25
CA HIS A 229 21.10 -1.15 45.52
C HIS A 229 21.17 -2.25 46.58
N SER A 230 21.42 -3.49 46.17
CA SER A 230 21.46 -4.62 47.10
C SER A 230 22.43 -5.71 46.62
N PRO A 231 23.75 -5.42 46.64
CA PRO A 231 24.76 -6.24 45.98
C PRO A 231 24.82 -7.68 46.51
N SER A 232 24.83 -8.65 45.59
CA SER A 232 25.10 -10.05 45.90
C SER A 232 25.67 -10.77 44.67
N SER A 233 26.41 -11.86 44.89
CA SER A 233 26.92 -12.72 43.81
C SER A 233 25.80 -13.25 42.89
N GLY A 234 24.60 -13.48 43.43
CA GLY A 234 23.43 -13.89 42.65
C GLY A 234 22.94 -12.79 41.71
N LYS A 235 22.81 -11.56 42.21
CA LYS A 235 22.34 -10.40 41.43
C LYS A 235 23.34 -9.95 40.37
N ALA A 236 24.64 -9.99 40.67
CA ALA A 236 25.68 -9.74 39.68
C ALA A 236 25.62 -10.73 38.51
N ARG A 237 25.42 -12.02 38.80
CA ARG A 237 25.18 -13.06 37.77
C ARG A 237 23.89 -12.84 36.99
N GLY A 238 22.82 -12.40 37.68
CA GLY A 238 21.54 -12.06 37.05
C GLY A 238 21.66 -10.92 36.05
N TYR A 239 22.34 -9.84 36.44
CA TYR A 239 22.63 -8.71 35.56
C TYR A 239 23.46 -9.12 34.35
N GLU A 240 24.57 -9.86 34.54
CA GLU A 240 25.41 -10.30 33.43
C GLU A 240 24.64 -11.19 32.43
N LYS A 241 23.75 -12.05 32.92
CA LYS A 241 22.86 -12.85 32.07
C LYS A 241 21.91 -11.96 31.27
N ALA A 242 21.26 -10.98 31.90
CA ALA A 242 20.34 -10.07 31.23
C ALA A 242 21.06 -9.20 30.18
N LYS A 243 22.26 -8.71 30.50
CA LYS A 243 23.12 -7.97 29.60
C LYS A 243 23.48 -8.79 28.36
N LYS A 244 23.92 -10.03 28.53
CA LYS A 244 24.24 -10.92 27.40
C LYS A 244 23.02 -11.18 26.49
N VAL A 245 21.83 -11.34 27.06
CA VAL A 245 20.57 -11.51 26.29
C VAL A 245 20.26 -10.24 25.48
N TYR A 246 20.37 -9.06 26.11
CA TYR A 246 20.19 -7.78 25.44
C TYR A 246 21.18 -7.59 24.28
N GLU A 247 22.48 -7.81 24.51
CA GLU A 247 23.51 -7.69 23.48
C GLU A 247 23.28 -8.66 22.32
N THR A 248 22.92 -9.92 22.63
CA THR A 248 22.58 -10.93 21.61
C THR A 248 21.40 -10.48 20.76
N GLN A 249 20.36 -9.90 21.38
CA GLN A 249 19.17 -9.43 20.68
C GLN A 249 19.46 -8.19 19.83
N CYS A 250 20.30 -7.25 20.30
CA CYS A 250 20.80 -6.13 19.49
C CYS A 250 21.57 -6.63 18.27
N GLN A 251 22.50 -7.58 18.48
CA GLN A 251 23.29 -8.15 17.38
C GLN A 251 22.41 -8.86 16.35
N LYS A 252 21.35 -9.53 16.79
CA LYS A 252 20.37 -10.14 15.89
C LYS A 252 19.69 -9.11 14.98
N VAL A 253 19.27 -7.97 15.52
CA VAL A 253 18.69 -6.88 14.70
C VAL A 253 19.71 -6.34 13.71
N ILE A 254 20.95 -6.09 14.14
CA ILE A 254 22.04 -5.63 13.28
C ILE A 254 22.27 -6.62 12.12
N THR A 255 22.31 -7.92 12.42
CA THR A 255 22.49 -8.97 11.40
C THR A 255 21.33 -8.98 10.41
N ILE A 256 20.08 -8.94 10.87
CA ILE A 256 18.91 -8.88 9.98
C ILE A 256 18.98 -7.65 9.06
N VAL A 257 19.36 -6.48 9.59
CA VAL A 257 19.52 -5.27 8.78
C VAL A 257 20.62 -5.46 7.73
N LYS A 258 21.78 -6.01 8.10
CA LYS A 258 22.87 -6.31 7.14
C LYS A 258 22.40 -7.24 6.02
N GLU A 259 21.63 -8.26 6.33
CA GLU A 259 21.06 -9.19 5.35
C GLU A 259 20.05 -8.52 4.39
N THR A 260 19.44 -7.38 4.78
CA THR A 260 18.56 -6.62 3.87
C THR A 260 19.31 -6.04 2.67
N SER A 261 20.64 -5.90 2.73
CA SER A 261 21.45 -5.41 1.60
C SER A 261 21.24 -6.22 0.32
N HIS A 262 21.16 -7.55 0.42
CA HIS A 262 20.89 -8.44 -0.72
C HIS A 262 19.49 -8.22 -1.33
N LYS A 263 18.52 -7.77 -0.53
CA LYS A 263 17.19 -7.43 -1.04
C LYS A 263 17.21 -6.11 -1.80
N ARG A 264 18.10 -5.18 -1.45
CA ARG A 264 18.23 -3.88 -2.14
C ARG A 264 18.58 -4.04 -3.61
N GLU A 265 19.48 -4.97 -3.93
CA GLU A 265 19.85 -5.27 -5.31
C GLU A 265 18.64 -5.77 -6.12
N LYS A 266 17.84 -6.67 -5.54
CA LYS A 266 16.58 -7.13 -6.15
C LYS A 266 15.59 -5.97 -6.36
N HIS A 267 15.47 -5.08 -5.39
CA HIS A 267 14.61 -3.89 -5.51
C HIS A 267 15.09 -2.95 -6.63
N GLN A 268 16.39 -2.77 -6.82
CA GLN A 268 16.94 -1.98 -7.94
C GLN A 268 16.58 -2.60 -9.29
N ILE A 269 16.66 -3.93 -9.41
CA ILE A 269 16.25 -4.65 -10.61
C ILE A 269 14.75 -4.42 -10.92
N GLU A 270 13.88 -4.42 -9.91
CA GLU A 270 12.45 -4.11 -10.09
C GLU A 270 12.22 -2.69 -10.66
N VAL A 271 13.01 -1.71 -10.20
CA VAL A 271 12.95 -0.34 -10.75
C VAL A 271 13.39 -0.31 -12.22
N VAL A 272 14.44 -1.05 -12.59
CA VAL A 272 14.85 -1.16 -14.00
C VAL A 272 13.75 -1.79 -14.85
N TYR A 273 13.11 -2.86 -14.37
CA TYR A 273 11.99 -3.48 -15.07
C TYR A 273 10.79 -2.53 -15.23
N LEU A 274 10.47 -1.71 -14.22
CA LEU A 274 9.46 -0.66 -14.38
C LEU A 274 9.80 0.27 -15.55
N MET A 275 11.04 0.75 -15.63
CA MET A 275 11.45 1.66 -16.71
C MET A 275 11.36 0.99 -18.10
N GLN A 276 11.62 -0.31 -18.18
CA GLN A 276 11.45 -1.07 -19.42
C GLN A 276 9.98 -1.21 -19.82
N GLU A 277 9.10 -1.51 -18.86
CA GLU A 277 7.65 -1.56 -19.11
C GLU A 277 7.09 -0.20 -19.53
N MET A 278 7.56 0.87 -18.87
CA MET A 278 7.18 2.25 -19.22
C MET A 278 7.61 2.60 -20.65
N LYS A 279 8.84 2.25 -21.02
CA LYS A 279 9.32 2.41 -22.40
C LYS A 279 8.46 1.63 -23.39
N SER A 280 8.18 0.35 -23.10
CA SER A 280 7.37 -0.50 -23.99
C SER A 280 5.96 0.07 -24.20
N PHE A 281 5.32 0.54 -23.13
CA PHE A 281 4.02 1.22 -23.22
C PHE A 281 4.09 2.45 -24.13
N HIS A 282 5.06 3.35 -23.93
CA HIS A 282 5.18 4.55 -24.74
C HIS A 282 5.49 4.27 -26.21
N GLU A 283 6.27 3.23 -26.51
CA GLU A 283 6.51 2.79 -27.89
C GLU A 283 5.23 2.28 -28.57
N ILE A 284 4.41 1.49 -27.85
CA ILE A 284 3.11 1.03 -28.33
C ILE A 284 2.19 2.22 -28.54
N ALA A 285 2.10 3.13 -27.56
CA ALA A 285 1.25 4.30 -27.62
C ALA A 285 1.61 5.21 -28.80
N ALA A 286 2.92 5.45 -29.02
CA ALA A 286 3.39 6.23 -30.16
C ALA A 286 2.98 5.60 -31.50
N LYS A 287 3.10 4.26 -31.63
CA LYS A 287 2.68 3.53 -32.83
C LYS A 287 1.16 3.62 -33.06
N GLU A 288 0.34 3.51 -32.01
CA GLU A 288 -1.11 3.67 -32.13
C GLU A 288 -1.48 5.11 -32.53
N CYS A 289 -0.87 6.12 -31.91
CA CYS A 289 -1.11 7.53 -32.24
C CYS A 289 -0.70 7.88 -33.68
N GLN A 290 0.39 7.29 -34.21
CA GLN A 290 0.80 7.49 -35.59
C GLN A 290 -0.24 7.02 -36.61
N LYS A 291 -1.07 6.03 -36.27
CA LYS A 291 -2.16 5.55 -37.14
C LYS A 291 -3.27 6.59 -37.32
N VAL A 292 -3.35 7.60 -36.46
CA VAL A 292 -4.33 8.68 -36.58
C VAL A 292 -3.97 9.63 -37.73
N ARG A 293 -2.69 9.76 -38.06
CA ARG A 293 -2.18 10.79 -38.98
C ARG A 293 -2.90 10.84 -40.34
N PRO A 294 -3.14 9.71 -41.04
CA PRO A 294 -3.88 9.74 -42.30
C PRO A 294 -5.31 10.28 -42.16
N THR A 295 -5.94 10.06 -41.00
CA THR A 295 -7.29 10.57 -40.69
C THR A 295 -7.27 12.09 -40.58
N PHE A 296 -6.28 12.64 -39.89
CA PHE A 296 -6.09 14.09 -39.79
C PHE A 296 -5.74 14.73 -41.13
N ASP A 297 -4.80 14.14 -41.87
CA ASP A 297 -4.38 14.66 -43.18
C ASP A 297 -5.57 14.76 -44.14
N LYS A 298 -6.47 13.77 -44.11
CA LYS A 298 -7.72 13.76 -44.88
C LYS A 298 -8.66 14.91 -44.47
N LEU A 299 -8.91 15.08 -43.17
CA LEU A 299 -9.79 16.14 -42.66
C LEU A 299 -9.27 17.55 -42.97
N VAL A 300 -7.96 17.74 -42.85
CA VAL A 300 -7.30 19.01 -43.21
C VAL A 300 -7.49 19.30 -44.70
N ALA A 301 -7.24 18.31 -45.56
CA ALA A 301 -7.42 18.45 -47.00
C ALA A 301 -8.88 18.76 -47.40
N GLU A 302 -9.87 18.14 -46.74
CA GLU A 302 -11.30 18.43 -46.95
C GLU A 302 -11.65 19.87 -46.52
N THR A 303 -11.14 20.31 -45.38
CA THR A 303 -11.38 21.66 -44.85
C THR A 303 -10.78 22.74 -45.75
N SER A 304 -9.55 22.55 -46.23
CA SER A 304 -8.91 23.49 -47.15
C SER A 304 -9.67 23.64 -48.46
N LYS A 305 -10.24 22.55 -49.00
CA LYS A 305 -11.05 22.59 -50.22
C LYS A 305 -12.33 23.44 -50.03
N LEU A 306 -13.01 23.26 -48.90
CA LEU A 306 -14.22 24.04 -48.58
C LEU A 306 -13.92 25.54 -48.44
N GLN A 307 -12.78 25.90 -47.83
CA GLN A 307 -12.35 27.30 -47.73
C GLN A 307 -12.07 27.92 -49.10
N THR A 308 -11.41 27.19 -50.01
CA THR A 308 -11.15 27.69 -51.37
C THR A 308 -12.41 27.85 -52.22
N GLN A 309 -13.43 27.01 -52.01
CA GLN A 309 -14.71 27.12 -52.73
C GLN A 309 -15.55 28.31 -52.27
N ASN A 310 -15.51 28.63 -50.97
CA ASN A 310 -16.24 29.77 -50.40
C ASN A 310 -15.54 31.13 -50.62
N ALA A 311 -14.28 31.13 -51.04
CA ALA A 311 -13.51 32.33 -51.36
C ALA A 311 -13.60 32.76 -52.84
N ALA A 312 -14.44 32.11 -53.65
CA ALA A 312 -14.68 32.51 -55.03
C ALA A 312 -15.24 33.95 -55.08
N PRO A 313 -14.73 34.84 -55.96
CA PRO A 313 -15.13 36.23 -55.97
C PRO A 313 -16.64 36.37 -56.18
N LEU A 314 -17.29 37.17 -55.35
CA LEU A 314 -18.61 37.73 -55.66
C LEU A 314 -18.49 38.41 -57.02
N ASP A 315 -19.14 37.81 -58.01
CA ASP A 315 -19.16 38.22 -59.39
C ASP A 315 -19.37 39.75 -59.49
N GLU A 316 -18.38 40.47 -60.02
CA GLU A 316 -18.42 41.92 -60.25
C GLU A 316 -19.38 42.29 -61.41
N SER A 317 -20.22 41.37 -61.88
CA SER A 317 -21.20 41.57 -62.94
C SER A 317 -22.38 42.51 -62.61
N GLN A 318 -22.31 43.28 -61.52
CA GLN A 318 -23.25 44.35 -61.17
C GLN A 318 -22.65 45.78 -61.14
N LYS A 319 -21.56 46.04 -61.87
CA LYS A 319 -21.10 47.42 -62.14
C LYS A 319 -21.30 47.83 -63.58
#